data_AF-A0A7V2TZ01-F1
#
_entry.id   AF-A0A7V2TZ01-F1
#
_cell.length_a   1.000
_cell.length_b   1.000
_cell.length_c   1.000
_cell.angle_alpha   90.00
_cell.angle_beta   90.00
_cell.angle_gamma   90.00
#
_symmetry.space_group_name_H-M   'P 1'
#
loop_
_entity.id
_entity.type
_entity.pdbx_description
1 polymer ?
#
loop_
_entity_poly.entity_id
_entity_poly.type
_entity_poly.pdbx_seq_one_letter_code
_entity_poly.pdbx_strand_id
1 'polypeptide(L)' 'GLIPLKLLHFDSAVNVTLGLPFIRTSVDHGTAFDIAGRGIASPRSMEEAIKMAAGMALRRRQGK' A
#
# COMPACT_ATOMS: atom_id res chain seq x y z
N GLY A 1 16.10 -4.31 5.41
CA GLY A 1 15.83 -3.35 6.51
C GLY A 1 14.36 -3.00 6.66
N LEU A 2 13.42 -3.94 6.48
CA LEU A 2 11.99 -3.66 6.61
C LEU A 2 11.42 -4.01 8.01
N ILE A 3 12.22 -4.71 8.84
CA ILE A 3 11.80 -5.12 10.19
C ILE A 3 11.34 -3.90 11.03
N PRO A 4 12.10 -2.79 11.12
CA PRO A 4 11.66 -1.65 11.92
C PRO A 4 10.40 -0.98 11.37
N LEU A 5 10.25 -0.91 10.03
CA LEU A 5 9.07 -0.34 9.38
C LEU A 5 7.81 -1.15 9.71
N LYS A 6 7.87 -2.48 9.56
CA LYS A 6 6.74 -3.36 9.83
C LYS A 6 6.35 -3.35 11.31
N LEU A 7 7.31 -3.22 12.24
CA LEU A 7 6.99 -3.10 13.67
C LEU A 7 6.20 -1.83 13.99
N LEU A 8 6.49 -0.72 13.33
CA LEU A 8 5.83 0.56 13.58
C LEU A 8 4.53 0.75 12.78
N HIS A 9 4.42 0.13 11.59
CA HIS A 9 3.35 0.41 10.62
C HIS A 9 2.77 -0.87 9.99
N PHE A 10 2.64 -1.95 10.76
CA PHE A 10 2.28 -3.28 10.24
C PHE A 10 1.03 -3.26 9.32
N ASP A 11 0.00 -2.50 9.70
CA ASP A 11 -1.28 -2.44 8.96
C ASP A 11 -1.44 -1.22 8.04
N SER A 12 -0.49 -0.28 8.07
CA SER A 12 -0.58 0.98 7.30
C SER A 12 0.60 1.22 6.36
N ALA A 13 1.59 0.33 6.35
CA ALA A 13 2.69 0.41 5.39
C ALA A 13 2.18 0.21 3.96
N VAL A 14 2.80 0.93 3.02
CA VAL A 14 2.50 0.89 1.59
C VAL A 14 3.77 0.62 0.82
N ASN A 15 3.73 -0.38 -0.06
CA ASN A 15 4.82 -0.68 -0.98
C ASN A 15 4.72 0.21 -2.22
N VAL A 16 5.70 1.10 -2.43
CA VAL A 16 5.79 1.96 -3.61
C VAL A 16 6.91 1.46 -4.52
N THR A 17 6.63 1.29 -5.80
CA THR A 17 7.66 0.90 -6.79
C THR A 17 8.15 2.14 -7.53
N LEU A 18 9.44 2.45 -7.35
CA LEU A 18 10.11 3.54 -8.05
C LEU A 18 10.70 3.05 -9.38
N GLY A 19 10.81 3.96 -10.35
CA GLY A 19 11.42 3.69 -11.67
C GLY A 19 10.44 3.25 -12.77
N LEU A 20 9.17 3.01 -12.47
CA LEU A 20 8.14 2.75 -13.48
C LEU A 20 7.63 4.06 -14.13
N PRO A 21 7.15 4.03 -15.39
CA PRO A 21 6.62 5.22 -16.06
C PRO A 21 5.23 5.67 -15.51
N PHE A 22 4.63 4.86 -14.65
CA PHE A 22 3.35 5.11 -13.98
C PHE A 22 3.45 4.87 -12.48
N ILE A 23 2.48 5.39 -11.73
CA ILE A 23 2.41 5.25 -10.27
C ILE A 23 1.97 3.83 -9.94
N ARG A 24 2.75 3.13 -9.11
CA ARG A 24 2.40 1.80 -8.60
C ARG A 24 2.58 1.74 -7.10
N THR A 25 1.48 1.50 -6.40
CA THR A 25 1.44 1.18 -4.96
C THR A 25 0.91 -0.25 -4.77
N SER A 26 1.13 -0.83 -3.59
CA SER A 26 0.68 -2.17 -3.23
C SER A 26 0.55 -2.29 -1.71
N VAL A 27 -0.28 -3.23 -1.27
CA VAL A 27 -0.37 -3.65 0.13
C VAL A 27 0.97 -4.18 0.65
N ASP A 28 1.13 -4.19 1.97
CA ASP A 28 2.32 -4.72 2.67
C ASP A 28 2.15 -6.13 3.26
N HIS A 29 1.00 -6.76 3.03
CA HIS A 29 0.72 -8.15 3.41
C HIS A 29 0.68 -9.09 2.20
N GLY A 30 0.69 -10.39 2.48
CA GLY A 30 0.53 -11.46 1.49
C GLY A 30 -0.93 -11.79 1.17
N THR A 31 -1.17 -12.96 0.59
CA THR A 31 -2.50 -13.40 0.12
C THR A 31 -3.46 -13.80 1.23
N ALA A 32 -2.95 -14.16 2.42
CA ALA A 32 -3.76 -14.56 3.59
C ALA A 32 -4.80 -15.65 3.25
N PHE A 33 -4.37 -16.74 2.58
CA PHE A 33 -5.26 -17.80 2.10
C PHE A 33 -6.06 -18.50 3.20
N ASP A 34 -5.50 -18.56 4.41
CA ASP A 34 -6.11 -19.13 5.61
C ASP A 34 -7.38 -18.37 6.06
N ILE A 35 -7.51 -17.10 5.67
CA ILE A 35 -8.66 -16.25 5.99
C ILE A 35 -9.49 -15.82 4.77
N ALA A 36 -9.14 -16.28 3.57
CA ALA A 36 -9.86 -15.95 2.36
C ALA A 36 -11.34 -16.38 2.43
N GLY A 37 -12.25 -15.49 2.05
CA GLY A 37 -13.70 -15.75 2.09
C GLY A 37 -14.35 -15.72 3.47
N ARG A 38 -13.58 -15.50 4.55
CA ARG A 38 -14.11 -15.46 5.93
C ARG A 38 -14.61 -14.08 6.37
N GLY A 39 -14.36 -13.03 5.59
CA GLY A 39 -14.78 -11.67 5.92
C GLY A 39 -14.02 -11.02 7.10
N ILE A 40 -12.89 -11.59 7.51
CA ILE A 40 -12.09 -11.11 8.66
C ILE A 40 -10.77 -10.42 8.26
N ALA A 41 -10.51 -10.26 6.96
CA ALA A 41 -9.31 -9.56 6.49
C ALA A 41 -9.45 -8.05 6.72
N SER A 42 -8.39 -7.42 7.24
CA SER A 42 -8.35 -5.97 7.42
C SER A 42 -8.14 -5.27 6.07
N PRO A 43 -8.98 -4.31 5.67
CA PRO A 43 -8.81 -3.55 4.43
C PRO A 43 -7.79 -2.42 4.54
N ARG A 44 -7.29 -2.10 5.74
CA ARG A 44 -6.52 -0.87 6.04
C ARG A 44 -5.31 -0.67 5.11
N SER A 45 -4.49 -1.70 4.90
CA SER A 45 -3.30 -1.58 4.04
C SER A 45 -3.67 -1.26 2.58
N MET A 46 -4.79 -1.81 2.09
CA MET A 46 -5.29 -1.50 0.75
C MET A 46 -5.81 -0.07 0.65
N GLU A 47 -6.55 0.41 1.66
CA GLU A 47 -7.00 1.80 1.72
C GLU A 47 -5.81 2.77 1.69
N GLU A 48 -4.78 2.52 2.51
CA GLU A 48 -3.57 3.36 2.54
C GLU A 48 -2.81 3.32 1.21
N ALA A 49 -2.73 2.16 0.55
CA ALA A 49 -2.11 2.04 -0.76
C ALA A 49 -2.84 2.85 -1.84
N ILE A 50 -4.18 2.87 -1.81
CA ILE A 50 -5.01 3.67 -2.72
C ILE A 50 -4.85 5.16 -2.43
N LYS A 51 -4.93 5.58 -1.15
CA LYS A 51 -4.75 6.98 -0.74
C LYS A 51 -3.39 7.53 -1.17
N MET A 52 -2.33 6.73 -0.99
CA MET A 52 -0.97 7.09 -1.41
C MET A 52 -0.91 7.30 -2.93
N ALA A 53 -1.45 6.37 -3.72
CA ALA A 53 -1.48 6.50 -5.18
C ALA A 53 -2.25 7.75 -5.63
N ALA A 54 -3.42 8.02 -5.04
CA ALA A 54 -4.21 9.21 -5.32
C ALA A 54 -3.43 10.50 -4.99
N GLY A 55 -2.78 10.54 -3.82
CA GLY A 55 -1.94 11.68 -3.42
C GLY A 55 -0.77 11.92 -4.37
N MET A 56 -0.07 10.86 -4.81
CA MET A 56 0.99 10.95 -5.82
C MET A 56 0.45 11.45 -7.17
N ALA A 57 -0.73 10.98 -7.60
CA ALA A 57 -1.34 11.39 -8.85
C ALA A 57 -1.73 12.87 -8.86
N LEU A 58 -2.31 13.37 -7.75
CA LEU A 58 -2.63 14.79 -7.60
C LEU A 58 -1.37 15.67 -7.67
N ARG A 59 -0.30 15.29 -6.98
CA ARG A 59 0.99 16.03 -7.03
C ARG A 59 1.61 16.01 -8.44
N ARG A 60 1.55 14.86 -9.14
CA ARG A 60 2.05 14.75 -10.53
C ARG A 60 1.30 15.64 -11.51
N ARG A 61 0.01 15.91 -11.26
CA ARG A 61 -0.80 16.84 -12.07
C ARG A 61 -0.47 18.31 -11.80
N GLN A 62 -0.08 18.67 -10.58
CA GLN A 62 0.26 20.04 -10.19
C GLN A 62 1.68 20.46 -10.57
N GLY A 63 2.60 19.49 -10.66
CA GLY A 63 3.99 19.73 -11.10
C GLY A 63 4.19 19.66 -12.62
N LYS A 64 3.10 19.55 -13.39
CA LYS A 64 3.07 19.76 -14.84
C LYS A 64 2.37 21.09 -15.10
#